data_AF-A0A0V8S056-F1
#
_entry.id   AF-A0A0V8S056-F1
#
_cell.length_a   1.000
_cell.length_b   1.000
_cell.length_c   1.000
_cell.angle_alpha   90.00
_cell.angle_beta   90.00
_cell.angle_gamma   90.00
#
_symmetry.space_group_name_H-M   'P 1'
#
loop_
_entity.id
_entity.type
_entity.pdbx_description
1 polymer ?
#
loop_
_entity_poly.entity_id
_entity_poly.type
_entity_poly.pdbx_seq_one_letter_code
_entity_poly.pdbx_strand_id
1 'polypeptide(L)'
;MLLNRQSQFSVFTQDVDRQRSDSLRENMLARLEERATDKETIPFRRAKRLIAAADPGCENPAEAALLWVVKSVSAFEVVTQFEIVVNGRRYFADIAIPGLMIIFEFDGIGKLGKNEADFARAKRDWIQRENDLRSAGWTIYRFSWPDYEDLAQLRSLVSELLGPFQSVIPSSAQGLWAKPSPACDGPERRFHMAANRWGTAREDYTR
;
A
#
# COMPACT_ATOMS: atom_id res chain seq x y z
N MET A 1 4.65 -10.90 -1.88
CA MET A 1 4.03 -11.05 -0.54
C MET A 1 3.47 -12.47 -0.33
N LEU A 2 3.22 -12.93 0.91
CA LEU A 2 2.71 -14.30 1.16
C LEU A 2 1.30 -14.54 0.58
N LEU A 3 0.32 -13.69 0.92
CA LEU A 3 -1.05 -13.82 0.41
C LEU A 3 -1.07 -13.79 -1.12
N ASN A 4 -0.45 -12.76 -1.72
CA ASN A 4 -0.29 -12.60 -3.17
C ASN A 4 0.25 -13.87 -3.86
N ARG A 5 1.37 -14.43 -3.37
CA ARG A 5 2.00 -15.60 -3.99
C ARG A 5 1.17 -16.88 -3.82
N GLN A 6 0.58 -17.08 -2.65
CA GLN A 6 -0.15 -18.31 -2.33
C GLN A 6 -1.55 -18.33 -2.95
N SER A 7 -2.19 -17.18 -3.11
CA SER A 7 -3.46 -17.07 -3.83
C SER A 7 -3.27 -16.98 -5.36
N GLN A 8 -2.03 -16.88 -5.84
CA GLN A 8 -1.68 -16.65 -7.24
C GLN A 8 -2.40 -15.41 -7.80
N PHE A 9 -2.38 -14.33 -7.04
CA PHE A 9 -3.14 -13.13 -7.36
C PHE A 9 -2.73 -12.54 -8.72
N SER A 10 -3.74 -12.25 -9.53
CA SER A 10 -3.63 -11.56 -10.80
C SER A 10 -4.69 -10.44 -10.86
N VAL A 11 -4.25 -9.28 -11.34
CA VAL A 11 -5.12 -8.11 -11.52
C VAL A 11 -6.28 -8.37 -12.50
N PHE A 12 -6.21 -9.43 -13.31
CA PHE A 12 -7.23 -9.80 -14.29
C PHE A 12 -8.23 -10.85 -13.79
N THR A 13 -7.97 -11.46 -12.62
CA THR A 13 -8.79 -12.54 -12.03
C THR A 13 -9.09 -12.27 -10.56
N GLN A 14 -9.19 -11.00 -10.18
CA GLN A 14 -9.19 -10.56 -8.78
C GLN A 14 -10.24 -11.26 -7.92
N ASP A 15 -11.46 -11.45 -8.41
CA ASP A 15 -12.55 -12.04 -7.62
C ASP A 15 -12.20 -13.45 -7.13
N VAL A 16 -11.75 -14.31 -8.05
CA VAL A 16 -11.38 -15.70 -7.74
C VAL A 16 -10.12 -15.73 -6.86
N ASP A 17 -9.17 -14.84 -7.13
CA ASP A 17 -7.89 -14.82 -6.41
C ASP A 17 -8.05 -14.28 -4.99
N ARG A 18 -8.96 -13.32 -4.79
CA ARG A 18 -9.33 -12.81 -3.46
C ARG A 18 -10.06 -13.87 -2.64
N GLN A 19 -10.98 -14.63 -3.23
CA GLN A 19 -11.61 -15.78 -2.55
C GLN A 19 -10.59 -16.81 -2.07
N ARG A 20 -9.60 -17.14 -2.91
CA ARG A 20 -8.48 -18.02 -2.52
C ARG A 20 -7.67 -17.41 -1.38
N SER A 21 -7.39 -16.11 -1.44
CA SER A 21 -6.71 -15.41 -0.35
C SER A 21 -7.53 -15.36 0.95
N ASP A 22 -8.86 -15.29 0.86
CA ASP A 22 -9.75 -15.28 2.02
C ASP A 22 -9.68 -16.61 2.77
N SER A 23 -9.72 -17.73 2.03
CA SER A 23 -9.53 -19.07 2.59
C SER A 23 -8.18 -19.22 3.30
N LEU A 24 -7.11 -18.66 2.71
CA LEU A 24 -5.78 -18.65 3.34
C LEU A 24 -5.74 -17.79 4.60
N ARG A 25 -6.39 -16.63 4.57
CA ARG A 25 -6.48 -15.71 5.72
C ARG A 25 -7.23 -16.36 6.88
N GLU A 26 -8.35 -17.03 6.61
CA GLU A 26 -9.12 -17.79 7.60
C GLU A 26 -8.24 -18.86 8.27
N ASN A 27 -7.45 -19.60 7.48
CA ASN A 27 -6.52 -20.59 8.02
C ASN A 27 -5.44 -19.93 8.92
N MET A 28 -4.87 -18.80 8.50
CA MET A 28 -3.89 -18.07 9.31
C MET A 28 -4.49 -17.58 10.64
N LEU A 29 -5.73 -17.09 10.62
CA LEU A 29 -6.45 -16.66 11.81
C LEU A 29 -6.75 -17.84 12.75
N ALA A 30 -7.21 -18.98 12.21
CA ALA A 30 -7.45 -20.19 13.00
C ALA A 30 -6.17 -20.67 13.71
N ARG A 31 -5.04 -20.74 12.99
CA ARG A 31 -3.74 -21.11 13.57
C ARG A 31 -3.24 -20.12 14.62
N LEU A 32 -3.51 -18.83 14.44
CA LEU A 32 -3.19 -17.81 15.43
C LEU A 32 -4.01 -18.05 16.72
N GLU A 33 -5.29 -18.40 16.58
CA GLU A 33 -6.18 -18.69 17.71
C GLU A 33 -5.80 -19.97 18.46
N GLU A 34 -5.41 -21.05 17.75
CA GLU A 34 -4.95 -22.30 18.34
C GLU A 34 -3.67 -22.14 19.18
N ARG A 35 -2.77 -21.24 18.76
CA ARG A 35 -1.47 -21.01 19.40
C ARG A 35 -1.51 -19.93 20.49
N ALA A 36 -2.63 -19.23 20.63
CA ALA A 36 -2.74 -18.14 21.59
C ALA A 36 -2.91 -18.70 23.01
N THR A 37 -1.94 -18.40 23.89
CA THR A 37 -2.09 -18.68 25.32
C THR A 37 -3.15 -17.78 25.96
N ASP A 38 -3.29 -16.54 25.47
CA ASP A 38 -4.32 -15.59 25.88
C ASP A 38 -4.67 -14.64 24.71
N LYS A 39 -5.97 -14.59 24.38
CA LYS A 39 -6.54 -13.81 23.27
C LYS A 39 -6.71 -12.32 23.58
N GLU A 40 -6.59 -11.91 24.84
CA GLU A 40 -6.65 -10.49 25.24
C GLU A 40 -5.30 -9.78 25.16
N THR A 41 -4.22 -10.55 25.00
CA THR A 41 -2.87 -10.00 24.92
C THR A 41 -2.72 -9.06 23.72
N ILE A 42 -1.96 -7.97 23.93
CA ILE A 42 -1.68 -6.98 22.89
C ILE A 42 -1.05 -7.62 21.64
N PRO A 43 -0.06 -8.54 21.75
CA PRO A 43 0.51 -9.21 20.57
C PRO A 43 -0.51 -10.00 19.76
N PHE A 44 -1.41 -10.74 20.42
CA PHE A 44 -2.45 -11.51 19.72
C PHE A 44 -3.41 -10.58 18.97
N ARG A 45 -3.97 -9.57 19.64
CA ARG A 45 -4.89 -8.62 19.01
C ARG A 45 -4.25 -7.88 17.85
N ARG A 46 -2.96 -7.52 17.97
CA ARG A 46 -2.19 -6.90 16.90
C ARG A 46 -1.98 -7.85 15.71
N ALA A 47 -1.57 -9.10 15.96
CA ALA A 47 -1.40 -10.09 14.91
C ALA A 47 -2.72 -10.36 14.15
N LYS A 48 -3.83 -10.51 14.88
CA LYS A 48 -5.17 -10.68 14.30
C LYS A 48 -5.54 -9.51 13.38
N ARG A 49 -5.34 -8.27 13.83
CA ARG A 49 -5.59 -7.06 13.02
C ARG A 49 -4.71 -6.98 11.77
N LEU A 50 -3.42 -7.33 11.88
CA LEU A 50 -2.50 -7.32 10.74
C LEU A 50 -2.87 -8.38 9.69
N ILE A 51 -3.23 -9.60 10.12
CA ILE A 51 -3.69 -10.66 9.21
C ILE A 51 -4.99 -10.24 8.51
N ALA A 52 -5.92 -9.64 9.25
CA ALA A 52 -7.18 -9.13 8.70
C ALA A 52 -6.97 -8.00 7.67
N ALA A 53 -6.02 -7.10 7.93
CA ALA A 53 -5.75 -5.95 7.05
C ALA A 53 -4.89 -6.29 5.82
N ALA A 54 -4.11 -7.38 5.88
CA ALA A 54 -3.26 -7.83 4.78
C ALA A 54 -4.10 -8.21 3.55
N ASP A 55 -3.57 -7.89 2.37
CA ASP A 55 -4.30 -8.02 1.11
C ASP A 55 -3.43 -8.67 0.02
N PRO A 56 -3.98 -9.57 -0.82
CA PRO A 56 -3.24 -10.22 -1.89
C PRO A 56 -2.83 -9.27 -3.03
N GLY A 57 -3.42 -8.09 -3.15
CA GLY A 57 -3.07 -7.10 -4.16
C GLY A 57 -1.71 -6.43 -3.96
N CYS A 58 -1.08 -6.56 -2.78
CA CYS A 58 0.29 -6.09 -2.56
C CYS A 58 1.31 -7.10 -3.13
N GLU A 59 2.10 -6.68 -4.10
CA GLU A 59 3.13 -7.50 -4.75
C GLU A 59 4.39 -7.58 -3.88
N ASN A 60 4.77 -6.47 -3.27
CA ASN A 60 6.02 -6.31 -2.52
C ASN A 60 5.81 -5.75 -1.09
N PRO A 61 6.85 -5.81 -0.22
CA PRO A 61 6.74 -5.33 1.15
C PRO A 61 6.48 -3.82 1.30
N ALA A 62 6.93 -2.99 0.37
CA ALA A 62 6.72 -1.55 0.41
C ALA A 62 5.23 -1.22 0.20
N GLU A 63 4.58 -1.82 -0.81
CA GLU A 63 3.14 -1.70 -1.02
C GLU A 63 2.33 -2.16 0.20
N ALA A 64 2.74 -3.26 0.85
CA ALA A 64 2.08 -3.75 2.06
C ALA A 64 2.24 -2.78 3.25
N ALA A 65 3.41 -2.14 3.38
CA ALA A 65 3.64 -1.11 4.39
C ALA A 65 2.85 0.17 4.09
N LEU A 66 2.77 0.61 2.82
CA LEU A 66 1.92 1.73 2.42
C LEU A 66 0.45 1.45 2.70
N LEU A 67 -0.03 0.26 2.34
CA LEU A 67 -1.41 -0.18 2.62
C LEU A 67 -1.71 -0.12 4.12
N TRP A 68 -0.77 -0.58 4.95
CA TRP A 68 -0.90 -0.51 6.40
C TRP A 68 -1.00 0.94 6.88
N VAL A 69 -0.14 1.84 6.38
CA VAL A 69 -0.22 3.27 6.72
C VAL A 69 -1.57 3.86 6.32
N VAL A 70 -1.99 3.70 5.06
CA VAL A 70 -3.26 4.24 4.54
C VAL A 70 -4.45 3.70 5.33
N LYS A 71 -4.55 2.38 5.56
CA LYS A 71 -5.62 1.77 6.37
C LYS A 71 -5.59 2.23 7.83
N SER A 72 -4.45 2.66 8.36
CA SER A 72 -4.33 3.12 9.76
C SER A 72 -4.83 4.53 10.01
N VAL A 73 -5.14 5.27 8.94
CA VAL A 73 -5.64 6.65 8.99
C VAL A 73 -6.93 6.85 8.21
N SER A 74 -7.27 5.98 7.25
CA SER A 74 -8.46 6.16 6.40
C SER A 74 -9.76 5.78 7.11
N ALA A 75 -10.79 6.62 6.93
CA ALA A 75 -12.18 6.32 7.24
C ALA A 75 -12.95 5.69 6.06
N PHE A 76 -12.32 5.65 4.88
CA PHE A 76 -12.92 5.22 3.62
C PHE A 76 -12.48 3.81 3.26
N GLU A 77 -13.18 3.22 2.29
CA GLU A 77 -12.77 1.97 1.68
C GLU A 77 -11.41 2.12 0.97
N VAL A 78 -10.46 1.27 1.34
CA VAL A 78 -9.11 1.23 0.76
C VAL A 78 -8.97 -0.07 -0.03
N VAL A 79 -8.83 0.04 -1.34
CA VAL A 79 -8.80 -1.10 -2.28
C VAL A 79 -7.44 -1.18 -2.95
N THR A 80 -6.81 -2.36 -2.93
CA THR A 80 -5.56 -2.62 -3.65
C THR A 80 -5.85 -3.02 -5.10
N GLN A 81 -4.92 -2.73 -6.01
CA GLN A 81 -5.03 -3.12 -7.43
C GLN A 81 -6.37 -2.72 -8.05
N PHE A 82 -6.89 -1.55 -7.68
CA PHE A 82 -8.22 -1.09 -8.11
C PHE A 82 -8.21 -0.84 -9.61
N GLU A 83 -9.15 -1.45 -10.33
CA GLU A 83 -9.28 -1.30 -11.77
C GLU A 83 -9.93 0.04 -12.11
N ILE A 84 -9.26 0.81 -12.96
CA ILE A 84 -9.73 2.10 -13.47
C ILE A 84 -9.77 2.00 -14.99
N VAL A 85 -10.94 2.23 -15.57
CA VAL A 85 -11.12 2.22 -17.02
C VAL A 85 -11.26 3.65 -17.53
N VAL A 86 -10.33 4.10 -18.36
CA VAL A 86 -10.33 5.43 -18.98
C VAL A 86 -10.15 5.27 -20.49
N ASN A 87 -11.07 5.80 -21.30
CA ASN A 87 -10.99 5.75 -22.76
C ASN A 87 -10.73 4.34 -23.33
N GLY A 88 -11.33 3.31 -22.74
CA GLY A 88 -11.15 1.90 -23.14
C GLY A 88 -9.83 1.26 -22.71
N ARG A 89 -8.96 2.00 -22.00
CA ARG A 89 -7.73 1.47 -21.38
C ARG A 89 -8.00 1.10 -19.93
N ARG A 90 -7.39 0.01 -19.48
CA ARG A 90 -7.46 -0.45 -18.08
C ARG A 90 -6.16 -0.12 -17.37
N TYR A 91 -6.28 0.49 -16.21
CA TYR A 91 -5.19 0.77 -15.29
C TYR A 91 -5.49 0.10 -13.96
N PHE A 92 -4.44 -0.31 -13.25
CA PHE A 92 -4.56 -0.81 -11.89
C PHE A 92 -3.74 0.11 -10.99
N ALA A 93 -4.37 0.57 -9.92
CA ALA A 93 -3.77 1.41 -8.89
C ALA A 93 -3.31 0.52 -7.73
N ASP A 94 -2.04 0.64 -7.30
CA ASP A 94 -1.49 -0.18 -6.21
C ASP A 94 -2.43 -0.16 -4.99
N ILE A 95 -2.83 1.05 -4.59
CA ILE A 95 -3.83 1.33 -3.54
C ILE A 95 -4.69 2.51 -4.00
N ALA A 96 -6.00 2.38 -3.88
CA ALA A 96 -6.95 3.45 -4.15
C ALA A 96 -7.92 3.64 -2.99
N ILE A 97 -8.43 4.87 -2.87
CA ILE A 97 -9.66 5.19 -2.13
C ILE A 97 -10.69 5.63 -3.19
N PRO A 98 -11.50 4.69 -3.72
CA PRO A 98 -12.35 4.98 -4.88
C PRO A 98 -13.35 6.10 -4.59
N GLY A 99 -13.93 6.13 -3.39
CA GLY A 99 -14.89 7.16 -2.98
C GLY A 99 -14.32 8.59 -2.94
N LEU A 100 -13.00 8.74 -2.96
CA LEU A 100 -12.31 10.04 -3.00
C LEU A 100 -11.57 10.29 -4.32
N MET A 101 -11.56 9.32 -5.23
CA MET A 101 -10.73 9.35 -6.44
C MET A 101 -9.23 9.58 -6.15
N ILE A 102 -8.71 8.97 -5.07
CA ILE A 102 -7.29 9.07 -4.70
C ILE A 102 -6.58 7.74 -4.96
N ILE A 103 -5.37 7.82 -5.52
CA ILE A 103 -4.43 6.72 -5.74
C ILE A 103 -3.17 6.97 -4.92
N PHE A 104 -2.67 5.92 -4.27
CA PHE A 104 -1.36 5.86 -3.64
C PHE A 104 -0.52 4.81 -4.38
N GLU A 105 0.62 5.19 -4.96
CA GLU A 105 1.52 4.28 -5.69
C GLU A 105 2.87 4.20 -5.01
N PHE A 106 3.52 3.03 -5.13
CA PHE A 106 4.91 2.88 -4.73
C PHE A 106 5.84 2.76 -5.95
N ASP A 107 6.71 3.75 -6.12
CA ASP A 107 7.74 3.76 -7.15
C ASP A 107 9.07 3.25 -6.61
N GLY A 108 9.37 1.99 -6.95
CA GLY A 108 10.72 1.46 -6.80
C GLY A 108 11.70 2.15 -7.75
N ILE A 109 12.97 2.29 -7.33
CA ILE A 109 14.08 3.01 -8.01
C ILE A 109 14.41 2.49 -9.44
N GLY A 110 13.73 1.48 -9.98
CA GLY A 110 14.18 0.75 -11.17
C GLY A 110 13.12 0.27 -12.16
N LYS A 111 12.19 1.12 -12.61
CA LYS A 111 11.26 0.78 -13.70
C LYS A 111 11.53 1.58 -14.98
N LEU A 112 12.76 1.54 -15.50
CA LEU A 112 13.08 2.09 -16.82
C LEU A 112 13.93 1.08 -17.59
N GLY A 113 13.53 0.78 -18.83
CA GLY A 113 13.92 -0.40 -19.61
C GLY A 113 15.42 -0.61 -19.83
N LYS A 114 15.79 -1.79 -20.34
CA LYS A 114 17.19 -2.22 -20.51
C LYS A 114 17.90 -1.58 -21.71
N ASN A 115 17.17 -0.94 -22.63
CA ASN A 115 17.69 -0.21 -23.79
C ASN A 115 16.90 1.11 -24.00
N GLU A 116 17.45 1.99 -24.85
CA GLU A 116 16.93 3.34 -25.07
C GLU A 116 15.53 3.37 -25.72
N ALA A 117 15.22 2.41 -26.59
CA ALA A 117 13.91 2.32 -27.24
C ALA A 117 12.81 1.86 -26.26
N ASP A 118 13.12 0.86 -25.42
CA ASP A 118 12.23 0.38 -24.36
C ASP A 118 12.04 1.46 -23.29
N PHE A 119 13.09 2.22 -22.98
CA PHE A 119 13.02 3.38 -22.10
C PHE A 119 12.04 4.44 -22.64
N ALA A 120 12.19 4.83 -23.91
CA ALA A 120 11.33 5.83 -24.54
C ALA A 120 9.87 5.38 -24.64
N ARG A 121 9.62 4.07 -24.82
CA ARG A 121 8.27 3.51 -24.78
C ARG A 121 7.69 3.52 -23.37
N ALA A 122 8.42 2.98 -22.38
CA ALA A 122 7.99 2.94 -20.99
C ALA A 122 7.68 4.35 -20.45
N LYS A 123 8.52 5.34 -20.80
CA LYS A 123 8.27 6.74 -20.45
C LYS A 123 6.99 7.28 -21.08
N ARG A 124 6.72 7.00 -22.36
CA ARG A 124 5.48 7.42 -23.02
C ARG A 124 4.25 6.77 -22.40
N ASP A 125 4.31 5.46 -22.14
CA ASP A 125 3.20 4.72 -21.52
C ASP A 125 2.92 5.24 -20.10
N TRP A 126 3.98 5.57 -19.33
CA TRP A 126 3.86 6.20 -18.02
C TRP A 126 3.21 7.59 -18.09
N ILE A 127 3.65 8.47 -19.00
CA ILE A 127 3.04 9.80 -19.21
C ILE A 127 1.58 9.67 -19.62
N GLN A 128 1.27 8.75 -20.55
CA GLN A 128 -0.10 8.55 -21.02
C GLN A 128 -1.01 8.07 -19.89
N ARG A 129 -0.55 7.09 -19.10
CA ARG A 129 -1.28 6.59 -17.93
C ARG A 129 -1.57 7.73 -16.94
N GLU A 130 -0.57 8.53 -16.62
CA GLU A 130 -0.74 9.62 -15.66
C GLU A 130 -1.73 10.67 -16.18
N ASN A 131 -1.64 11.05 -17.45
CA ASN A 131 -2.58 11.97 -18.08
C ASN A 131 -4.02 11.41 -18.09
N ASP A 132 -4.19 10.13 -18.44
CA ASP A 132 -5.51 9.51 -18.48
C ASP A 132 -6.16 9.49 -17.10
N LEU A 133 -5.42 9.08 -16.07
CA LEU A 133 -5.94 9.03 -14.70
C LEU A 133 -6.26 10.42 -14.16
N ARG A 134 -5.36 11.40 -14.33
CA ARG A 134 -5.58 12.77 -13.86
C ARG A 134 -6.72 13.45 -14.60
N SER A 135 -6.83 13.27 -15.92
CA SER A 135 -7.94 13.83 -16.71
C SER A 135 -9.28 13.19 -16.38
N ALA A 136 -9.29 11.94 -15.91
CA ALA A 136 -10.46 11.28 -15.35
C ALA A 136 -10.81 11.73 -13.91
N GLY A 137 -10.06 12.67 -13.33
CA GLY A 137 -10.32 13.24 -12.01
C GLY A 137 -9.59 12.55 -10.84
N TRP A 138 -8.68 11.62 -11.11
CA TRP A 138 -7.91 10.97 -10.06
C TRP A 138 -6.75 11.83 -9.57
N THR A 139 -6.60 11.93 -8.26
CA THR A 139 -5.40 12.45 -7.60
C THR A 139 -4.45 11.30 -7.32
N ILE A 140 -3.17 11.45 -7.69
CA ILE A 140 -2.15 10.41 -7.58
C ILE A 140 -1.03 10.90 -6.67
N TYR A 141 -0.78 10.18 -5.59
CA TYR A 141 0.36 10.37 -4.69
C TYR A 141 1.35 9.21 -4.88
N ARG A 142 2.61 9.54 -5.18
CA ARG A 142 3.69 8.57 -5.44
C ARG A 142 4.66 8.56 -4.28
N PHE A 143 4.94 7.37 -3.75
CA PHE A 143 5.85 7.16 -2.63
C PHE A 143 7.07 6.37 -3.10
N SER A 144 8.20 6.69 -2.52
CA SER A 144 9.49 6.11 -2.82
C SER A 144 10.13 5.58 -1.55
N TRP A 145 11.22 4.82 -1.68
CA TRP A 145 11.89 4.26 -0.51
C TRP A 145 12.28 5.29 0.58
N PRO A 146 12.80 6.50 0.26
CA PRO A 146 13.05 7.54 1.26
C PRO A 146 11.87 7.88 2.17
N ASP A 147 10.63 7.77 1.68
CA ASP A 147 9.44 8.08 2.48
C ASP A 147 9.22 7.08 3.64
N TYR A 148 9.87 5.90 3.59
CA TYR A 148 9.76 4.86 4.61
C TYR A 148 10.80 4.98 5.72
N GLU A 149 11.72 5.95 5.64
CA GLU A 149 12.73 6.18 6.68
C GLU A 149 12.12 6.56 8.03
N ASP A 150 10.97 7.25 8.00
CA ASP A 150 10.17 7.55 9.18
C ASP A 150 8.69 7.23 8.91
N LEU A 151 8.27 6.03 9.31
CA LEU A 151 6.89 5.58 9.14
C LEU A 151 5.88 6.43 9.92
N ALA A 152 6.28 7.05 11.03
CA ALA A 152 5.39 7.93 11.78
C ALA A 152 5.16 9.24 11.02
N GLN A 153 6.21 9.79 10.40
CA GLN A 153 6.11 10.94 9.51
C GLN A 153 5.30 10.60 8.26
N LEU A 154 5.54 9.44 7.62
CA LEU A 154 4.74 8.97 6.49
C LEU A 154 3.26 8.87 6.86
N ARG A 155 2.95 8.34 8.05
CA ARG A 155 1.56 8.30 8.54
C ARG A 155 0.96 9.68 8.77
N SER A 156 1.72 10.63 9.31
CA SER A 156 1.27 12.02 9.46
C SER A 156 0.93 12.62 8.10
N LEU A 157 1.83 12.46 7.13
CA LEU A 157 1.62 12.93 5.76
C LEU A 157 0.33 12.35 5.16
N VAL A 158 0.14 11.02 5.19
CA VAL A 158 -1.08 10.41 4.65
C VAL A 158 -2.33 10.88 5.41
N SER A 159 -2.24 11.11 6.72
CA SER A 159 -3.35 11.69 7.49
C SER A 159 -3.67 13.12 7.06
N GLU A 160 -2.66 13.93 6.73
CA GLU A 160 -2.84 15.30 6.23
C GLU A 160 -3.47 15.30 4.84
N LEU A 161 -3.03 14.41 3.94
CA LEU A 161 -3.61 14.24 2.60
C LEU A 161 -5.11 13.88 2.66
N LEU A 162 -5.53 13.10 3.67
CA LEU A 162 -6.94 12.73 3.86
C LEU A 162 -7.74 13.74 4.71
N GLY A 163 -7.07 14.68 5.39
CA GLY A 163 -7.70 15.65 6.30
C GLY A 163 -8.86 16.45 5.69
N PRO A 164 -8.80 16.88 4.41
CA PRO A 164 -9.93 17.56 3.76
C PRO A 164 -11.20 16.71 3.64
N PHE A 165 -11.08 15.38 3.68
CA PHE A 165 -12.19 14.44 3.44
C PHE A 165 -12.70 13.77 4.71
N GLN A 166 -11.92 13.78 5.79
CA GLN A 166 -12.28 13.18 7.06
C GLN A 166 -11.77 13.99 8.25
N SER A 167 -12.65 14.22 9.22
CA SER A 167 -12.31 14.90 10.47
C SER A 167 -11.86 13.96 11.58
N VAL A 168 -12.18 12.66 11.49
CA VAL A 168 -11.88 11.67 12.54
C VAL A 168 -11.40 10.37 11.90
N ILE A 169 -10.29 9.84 12.44
CA ILE A 169 -9.81 8.49 12.11
C ILE A 169 -10.59 7.47 12.95
N PRO A 170 -11.29 6.47 12.37
CA PRO A 170 -12.03 5.48 13.12
C PRO A 170 -11.15 4.66 14.07
N SER A 171 -11.69 4.20 15.20
CA SER A 171 -10.93 3.40 16.18
C SER A 171 -10.40 2.09 15.59
N SER A 172 -11.08 1.51 14.59
CA SER A 172 -10.61 0.34 13.84
C SER A 172 -9.32 0.64 13.08
N ALA A 173 -9.25 1.78 12.39
CA ALA A 173 -8.06 2.26 11.69
C ALA A 173 -6.93 2.61 12.67
N GLN A 174 -7.23 3.36 13.74
CA GLN A 174 -6.25 3.68 14.78
C GLN A 174 -5.66 2.41 15.41
N GLY A 175 -6.49 1.39 15.63
CA GLY A 175 -6.09 0.10 16.20
C GLY A 175 -5.14 -0.72 15.32
N LEU A 176 -5.00 -0.39 14.03
CA LEU A 176 -3.98 -0.96 13.15
C LEU A 176 -2.61 -0.33 13.37
N TRP A 177 -2.56 0.93 13.82
CA TRP A 177 -1.30 1.62 14.05
C TRP A 177 -0.66 1.17 15.36
N ALA A 178 0.66 0.94 15.30
CA ALA A 178 1.51 0.83 16.46
C ALA A 178 2.92 1.20 16.03
N LYS A 179 3.56 2.09 16.80
CA LYS A 179 4.94 2.49 16.51
C LYS A 179 5.81 1.23 16.37
N PRO A 180 6.63 1.13 15.32
CA PRO A 180 7.62 0.06 15.23
C PRO A 180 8.44 -0.01 16.51
N SER A 181 8.65 -1.22 17.04
CA SER A 181 9.51 -1.40 18.21
C SER A 181 10.98 -1.16 17.80
N PRO A 182 11.89 -0.85 18.74
CA PRO A 182 13.32 -0.77 18.45
C PRO A 182 13.90 -2.06 17.86
N ALA A 183 13.28 -3.23 18.09
CA ALA A 183 13.69 -4.47 17.46
C ALA A 183 13.32 -4.55 15.96
N CYS A 184 12.29 -3.81 15.53
CA CYS A 184 11.85 -3.74 14.14
C CYS A 184 12.45 -2.55 13.38
N ASP A 185 12.71 -1.44 14.09
CA ASP A 185 13.13 -0.15 13.54
C ASP A 185 14.38 0.38 14.26
N GLY A 186 15.24 -0.54 14.68
CA GLY A 186 16.55 -0.24 15.26
C GLY A 186 17.69 -0.44 14.27
N PRO A 187 18.94 -0.36 14.75
CA PRO A 187 20.14 -0.51 13.91
C PRO A 187 20.21 -1.84 13.15
N GLU A 188 19.49 -2.87 13.59
CA GLU A 188 19.44 -4.22 12.99
C GLU A 188 18.22 -4.43 12.08
N ARG A 189 17.49 -3.36 11.73
CA ARG A 189 16.31 -3.48 10.87
C ARG A 189 16.70 -4.04 9.51
N ARG A 190 16.00 -5.06 9.02
CA ARG A 190 16.33 -5.74 7.74
C ARG A 190 16.15 -4.86 6.49
N PHE A 191 15.59 -3.67 6.65
CA PHE A 191 15.46 -2.66 5.61
C PHE A 191 16.34 -1.46 5.98
N HIS A 192 17.59 -1.47 5.52
CA HIS A 192 18.48 -0.33 5.63
C HIS A 192 18.44 0.45 4.31
N MET A 193 18.06 1.73 4.35
CA MET A 193 18.38 2.63 3.25
C MET A 193 19.78 3.17 3.50
N ALA A 194 20.66 3.04 2.50
CA ALA A 194 21.89 3.83 2.50
C ALA A 194 21.49 5.31 2.46
N ALA A 195 21.83 6.05 3.51
CA ALA A 195 21.71 7.50 3.48
C ALA A 195 22.46 8.04 2.25
N ASN A 196 21.79 8.92 1.50
CA ASN A 196 22.26 9.66 0.33
C ASN A 196 22.42 8.87 -0.98
N ARG A 197 21.43 9.05 -1.87
CA ARG A 197 21.58 9.83 -3.13
C ARG A 197 20.19 10.08 -3.71
N TRP A 198 19.97 11.30 -4.19
CA TRP A 198 18.77 11.83 -4.87
C TRP A 198 17.65 12.30 -3.93
N GLY A 199 17.70 13.58 -3.61
CA GLY A 199 16.54 14.34 -3.17
C GLY A 199 15.76 14.81 -4.40
N THR A 200 14.45 14.55 -4.39
CA THR A 200 13.32 15.32 -4.99
C THR A 200 12.13 14.35 -5.13
N ALA A 201 11.47 14.02 -4.02
CA ALA A 201 10.14 13.36 -4.05
C ALA A 201 9.07 14.17 -3.31
N ARG A 202 9.47 15.17 -2.51
CA ARG A 202 8.53 15.97 -1.71
C ARG A 202 7.71 16.98 -2.52
N GLU A 203 8.17 17.38 -3.71
CA GLU A 203 7.47 18.38 -4.55
C GLU A 203 6.22 17.82 -5.25
N ASP A 204 6.05 16.50 -5.29
CA ASP A 204 4.94 15.85 -6.00
C ASP A 204 3.68 15.66 -5.15
N TYR A 205 3.75 15.89 -3.83
CA TYR A 205 2.59 15.71 -2.93
C TYR A 205 1.72 16.97 -2.77
N THR A 206 2.12 18.13 -3.31
CA THR A 206 1.49 19.44 -3.06
C THR A 206 0.66 20.01 -4.22
N ARG A 207 0.12 19.17 -5.10
CA ARG A 207 -0.80 19.60 -6.17
C ARG A 207 -2.15 18.89 -6.12
#